data_AF-A0A024EKJ9-F1
#
_entry.id   AF-A0A024EKJ9-F1
#
_cell.length_a   1.000
_cell.length_b   1.000
_cell.length_c   1.000
_cell.angle_alpha   90.00
_cell.angle_beta   90.00
_cell.angle_gamma   90.00
#
_symmetry.space_group_name_H-M   'P 1'
#
loop_
_entity.id
_entity.type
_entity.pdbx_description
1 polymer ?
#
loop_
_entity_poly.entity_id
_entity_poly.type
_entity_poly.pdbx_seq_one_letter_code
_entity_poly.pdbx_strand_id
1 'polypeptide(L)'
;MPLSQVASIEESDGPNQIGRENSRRRIVIAANSDGSDMAAIIAQIRAVLADQKMPEGYIVSLEGQFQAQEAASQLIAGLSLISLSLIFMVLYSRYKSAILAAMIMGNIPMVLIGSVIAIWLAGISLSVASLVGFITLHKALIALQATEVHDVLGTFRRKRGVKGNVLAPFAAADGRGVVCVHDGVPPSSKN
;
A
#
# COMPACT_ATOMS: atom_id res chain seq x y z
N MET A 1 -36.83 29.39 -61.38
CA MET A 1 -35.45 29.15 -61.83
C MET A 1 -34.87 28.00 -61.03
N PRO A 2 -34.51 26.86 -61.63
CA PRO A 2 -33.87 25.76 -60.91
C PRO A 2 -32.43 26.15 -60.47
N LEU A 3 -32.04 25.77 -59.25
CA LEU A 3 -30.75 26.15 -58.62
C LEU A 3 -29.49 25.64 -59.33
N SER A 4 -29.63 24.73 -60.30
CA SER A 4 -28.52 24.17 -61.08
C SER A 4 -27.92 25.12 -62.13
N GLN A 5 -28.53 26.29 -62.38
CA GLN A 5 -28.02 27.29 -63.32
C GLN A 5 -27.08 28.33 -62.68
N VAL A 6 -26.91 28.32 -61.35
CA VAL A 6 -26.15 29.36 -60.62
C VAL A 6 -25.02 28.80 -59.74
N ALA A 7 -24.97 27.48 -59.50
CA ALA A 7 -23.91 26.84 -58.72
C ALA A 7 -23.66 25.38 -59.15
N SER A 8 -22.40 24.98 -59.23
CA SER A 8 -21.99 23.58 -59.37
C SER A 8 -22.06 22.89 -58.01
N ILE A 9 -22.87 21.84 -57.91
CA ILE A 9 -23.01 21.03 -56.70
C ILE A 9 -22.04 19.85 -56.83
N GLU A 10 -20.96 19.86 -56.05
CA GLU A 10 -20.03 18.75 -55.90
C GLU A 10 -20.10 18.22 -54.45
N GLU A 11 -20.32 16.91 -54.28
CA GLU A 11 -20.17 16.24 -52.99
C GLU A 11 -18.68 16.08 -52.70
N SER A 12 -18.21 16.70 -51.61
CA SER A 12 -16.83 16.63 -51.14
C SER A 12 -16.81 16.09 -49.71
N ASP A 13 -15.96 15.09 -49.46
CA ASP A 13 -15.70 14.58 -48.12
C ASP A 13 -14.92 15.64 -47.31
N GLY A 14 -15.66 16.42 -46.52
CA GLY A 14 -15.12 17.39 -45.57
C GLY A 14 -14.91 16.75 -44.18
N PRO A 15 -13.87 17.15 -43.42
CA PRO A 15 -13.63 16.61 -42.09
C PRO A 15 -14.81 16.89 -41.14
N ASN A 16 -15.40 15.83 -40.58
CA ASN A 16 -16.59 15.87 -39.72
C ASN A 16 -16.40 16.73 -38.45
N GLN A 17 -15.17 16.81 -37.92
CA GLN A 17 -14.81 17.71 -36.82
C GLN A 17 -13.33 18.10 -36.89
N ILE A 18 -13.03 19.39 -36.81
CA ILE A 18 -11.65 19.89 -36.68
C ILE A 18 -11.39 20.13 -35.19
N GLY A 19 -10.81 19.15 -34.53
CA GLY A 19 -10.25 19.32 -33.18
C GLY A 19 -9.13 20.36 -33.21
N ARG A 20 -9.26 21.42 -32.42
CA ARG A 20 -8.23 22.46 -32.28
C ARG A 20 -7.85 22.58 -30.82
N GLU A 21 -6.56 22.49 -30.56
CA GLU A 21 -5.97 22.76 -29.25
C GLU A 21 -4.88 23.81 -29.47
N ASN A 22 -4.99 24.95 -28.79
CA ASN A 22 -4.11 26.11 -28.97
C ASN A 22 -3.96 26.55 -30.45
N SER A 23 -5.08 26.57 -31.20
CA SER A 23 -5.14 26.96 -32.62
C SER A 23 -4.35 26.09 -33.61
N ARG A 24 -3.84 24.92 -33.18
CA ARG A 24 -3.23 23.91 -34.04
C ARG A 24 -4.22 22.77 -34.28
N ARG A 25 -4.19 22.15 -35.47
CA ARG A 25 -5.00 20.96 -35.77
C ARG A 25 -4.52 19.81 -34.87
N ARG A 26 -5.43 19.22 -34.10
CA ARG A 26 -5.17 18.05 -33.24
C ARG A 26 -5.97 16.86 -33.75
N ILE A 27 -5.31 15.71 -33.84
CA ILE A 27 -5.94 14.42 -34.12
C ILE A 27 -5.80 13.60 -32.84
N VAL A 28 -6.92 13.16 -32.28
CA VAL A 28 -6.95 12.35 -31.05
C VAL A 28 -7.05 10.88 -31.44
N ILE A 29 -6.05 10.09 -31.03
CA ILE A 29 -6.05 8.64 -31.19
C ILE A 29 -6.33 8.05 -29.81
N ALA A 30 -7.53 7.51 -29.62
CA ALA A 30 -7.91 6.84 -28.38
C ALA A 30 -7.71 5.32 -28.53
N ALA A 31 -7.00 4.73 -27.58
CA ALA A 31 -6.83 3.28 -27.47
C ALA A 31 -7.29 2.85 -26.08
N ASN A 32 -8.14 1.83 -26.00
CA ASN A 32 -8.54 1.24 -24.73
C ASN A 32 -7.63 0.03 -24.42
N SER A 33 -7.34 -0.20 -23.14
CA SER A 33 -6.57 -1.36 -22.70
C SER A 33 -7.42 -2.24 -21.81
N ASP A 34 -7.45 -3.53 -22.10
CA ASP A 34 -8.32 -4.51 -21.44
C ASP A 34 -7.76 -5.00 -20.10
N GLY A 35 -7.18 -4.10 -19.30
CA GLY A 35 -6.52 -4.42 -18.03
C GLY A 35 -5.07 -4.90 -18.18
N SER A 36 -4.48 -4.75 -19.37
CA SER A 36 -3.05 -4.98 -19.61
C SER A 36 -2.20 -3.84 -19.04
N ASP A 37 -0.93 -4.13 -18.75
CA ASP A 37 0.00 -3.23 -18.07
C ASP A 37 0.18 -1.90 -18.85
N MET A 38 -0.49 -0.83 -18.39
CA MET A 38 -0.57 0.43 -19.11
C MET A 38 0.80 1.07 -19.35
N ALA A 39 1.71 0.91 -18.39
CA ALA A 39 3.07 1.40 -18.52
C ALA A 39 3.83 0.71 -19.65
N ALA A 40 3.64 -0.59 -19.85
CA ALA A 40 4.31 -1.35 -20.89
C ALA A 40 3.83 -0.97 -22.30
N ILE A 41 2.53 -0.71 -22.47
CA ILE A 41 1.96 -0.27 -23.76
C ILE A 41 2.48 1.13 -24.11
N ILE A 42 2.49 2.04 -23.16
CA ILE A 42 3.00 3.41 -23.38
C ILE A 42 4.50 3.39 -23.68
N ALA A 43 5.29 2.54 -23.01
CA ALA A 43 6.70 2.37 -23.31
C ALA A 43 6.94 1.88 -24.75
N GLN A 44 6.13 0.92 -25.23
CA GLN A 44 6.18 0.46 -26.62
C GLN A 44 5.79 1.57 -27.61
N ILE A 45 4.73 2.32 -27.33
CA ILE A 45 4.32 3.46 -28.17
C ILE A 45 5.45 4.50 -28.25
N ARG A 46 6.06 4.86 -27.11
CA ARG A 46 7.20 5.79 -27.07
C ARG A 46 8.39 5.26 -27.89
N ALA A 47 8.67 3.96 -27.83
CA ALA A 47 9.75 3.35 -28.60
C ALA A 47 9.48 3.42 -30.12
N VAL A 48 8.26 3.11 -30.56
CA VAL A 48 7.87 3.21 -31.97
C VAL A 48 7.88 4.66 -32.45
N LEU A 49 7.41 5.61 -31.64
CA LEU A 49 7.46 7.04 -31.96
C LEU A 49 8.89 7.58 -32.05
N ALA A 50 9.83 7.03 -31.29
CA ALA A 50 11.23 7.42 -31.35
C ALA A 50 11.92 6.92 -32.61
N ASP A 51 11.52 5.74 -33.11
CA ASP A 51 12.08 5.14 -34.32
C ASP A 51 11.50 5.78 -35.61
N GLN A 52 10.23 6.22 -35.55
CA GLN A 52 9.55 6.83 -36.68
C GLN A 52 9.76 8.36 -36.71
N LYS A 53 10.69 8.83 -37.53
CA LYS A 53 10.91 10.27 -37.78
C LYS A 53 9.64 10.93 -38.33
N MET A 54 8.93 11.67 -37.48
CA MET A 54 7.79 12.49 -37.91
C MET A 54 8.28 13.74 -38.67
N PRO A 55 7.53 14.20 -39.69
CA PRO A 55 7.86 15.43 -40.41
C PRO A 55 7.85 16.64 -39.47
N GLU A 56 8.77 17.58 -39.71
CA GLU A 56 8.96 18.75 -38.86
C GLU A 56 7.66 19.57 -38.71
N GLY A 57 7.32 19.92 -37.46
CA GLY A 57 6.11 20.67 -37.12
C GLY A 57 5.00 19.85 -36.44
N TYR A 58 5.13 18.52 -36.38
CA TYR A 58 4.25 17.66 -35.59
C TYR A 58 4.78 17.48 -34.15
N ILE A 59 3.92 17.74 -33.16
CA ILE A 59 4.21 17.49 -31.74
C ILE A 59 3.27 16.38 -31.30
N VAL A 60 3.82 15.28 -30.78
CA VAL A 60 3.03 14.20 -30.19
C VAL A 60 3.13 14.29 -28.68
N SER A 61 1.99 14.58 -28.04
CA SER A 61 1.82 14.46 -26.60
C SER A 61 1.03 13.20 -26.28
N LEU A 62 1.56 12.38 -25.36
CA LEU A 62 0.77 11.31 -24.74
C LEU A 62 0.07 11.91 -23.54
N GLU A 63 -1.25 12.05 -23.64
CA GLU A 63 -2.12 12.62 -22.62
C GLU A 63 -3.09 11.55 -22.11
N GLY A 64 -3.43 11.58 -20.82
CA GLY A 64 -4.40 10.66 -20.24
C GLY A 64 -4.09 10.28 -18.80
N GLN A 65 -4.80 9.27 -18.29
CA GLN A 65 -4.66 8.78 -16.92
C GLN A 65 -3.25 8.27 -16.59
N PHE A 66 -2.49 7.86 -17.60
CA PHE A 66 -1.10 7.46 -17.44
C PHE A 66 -0.22 8.56 -16.83
N GLN A 67 -0.35 9.82 -17.28
CA GLN A 67 0.48 10.92 -16.77
C GLN A 67 0.21 11.17 -15.27
N ALA A 68 -1.07 11.07 -14.87
CA ALA A 68 -1.46 11.16 -13.48
C ALA A 68 -0.93 9.96 -12.66
N GLN A 69 -0.97 8.74 -13.21
CA GLN A 69 -0.46 7.54 -12.58
C GLN A 69 1.08 7.56 -12.42
N GLU A 70 1.81 7.99 -13.44
CA GLU A 70 3.27 8.10 -13.40
C GLU A 70 3.71 9.17 -12.39
N ALA A 71 3.09 10.35 -12.43
CA ALA A 71 3.35 11.41 -11.46
C ALA A 71 3.05 10.94 -10.02
N ALA A 72 1.92 10.28 -9.81
CA ALA A 72 1.57 9.72 -8.50
C ALA A 72 2.58 8.66 -8.04
N SER A 73 3.01 7.76 -8.93
CA SER A 73 4.01 6.73 -8.62
C SER A 73 5.35 7.33 -8.20
N GLN A 74 5.83 8.37 -8.91
CA GLN A 74 7.05 9.08 -8.56
C GLN A 74 6.94 9.79 -7.21
N LEU A 75 5.80 10.45 -6.95
CA LEU A 75 5.52 11.09 -5.66
C LEU A 75 5.50 10.05 -4.52
N ILE A 76 4.83 8.92 -4.70
CA ILE A 76 4.77 7.83 -3.71
C ILE A 76 6.16 7.26 -3.46
N ALA A 77 6.96 7.03 -4.51
CA ALA A 77 8.32 6.55 -4.38
C ALA A 77 9.17 7.53 -3.56
N GLY A 78 9.10 8.83 -3.86
CA GLY A 78 9.81 9.88 -3.11
C GLY A 78 9.36 9.97 -1.65
N LEU A 79 8.03 10.02 -1.42
CA LEU A 79 7.44 10.05 -0.07
C LEU A 79 7.81 8.81 0.74
N SER A 80 7.86 7.63 0.11
CA SER A 80 8.23 6.38 0.78
C SER A 80 9.66 6.44 1.31
N LEU A 81 10.61 6.97 0.53
CA LEU A 81 12.01 7.07 0.91
C LEU A 81 12.21 8.06 2.07
N ILE A 82 11.50 9.20 2.02
CA ILE A 82 11.52 10.21 3.09
C ILE A 82 10.92 9.63 4.38
N SER A 83 9.76 8.98 4.29
CA SER A 83 9.10 8.33 5.43
C SER A 83 9.98 7.27 6.07
N LEU A 84 10.59 6.41 5.24
CA LEU A 84 11.49 5.35 5.67
C LEU A 84 12.72 5.94 6.40
N SER A 85 13.31 7.00 5.86
CA SER A 85 14.43 7.71 6.49
C SER A 85 14.05 8.33 7.84
N LEU A 86 12.86 8.91 7.94
CA LEU A 86 12.37 9.52 9.18
C LEU A 86 12.13 8.45 10.27
N ILE A 87 11.51 7.33 9.90
CA ILE A 87 11.31 6.18 10.80
C ILE A 87 12.66 5.66 11.31
N PHE A 88 13.65 5.49 10.43
CA PHE A 88 14.99 5.08 10.80
C PHE A 88 15.62 6.03 11.83
N MET A 89 15.53 7.34 11.60
CA MET A 89 16.09 8.36 12.50
C MET A 89 15.43 8.33 13.88
N VAL A 90 14.11 8.13 13.95
CA VAL A 90 13.38 7.98 15.21
C VAL A 90 13.77 6.71 15.95
N LEU A 91 13.85 5.56 15.25
CA LEU A 91 14.27 4.29 15.84
C LEU A 91 15.71 4.35 16.34
N TYR A 92 16.61 4.97 15.57
CA TYR A 92 18.00 5.14 15.95
C TYR A 92 18.12 5.97 17.25
N SER A 93 17.36 7.07 17.37
CA SER A 93 17.31 7.89 18.58
C SER A 93 16.81 7.10 19.80
N ARG A 94 15.79 6.25 19.61
CA ARG A 94 15.20 5.44 20.69
C ARG A 94 16.11 4.31 21.17
N TYR A 95 16.68 3.53 20.25
CA TYR A 95 17.42 2.31 20.60
C TYR A 95 18.94 2.51 20.71
N LYS A 96 19.47 3.63 20.19
CA LYS A 96 20.91 3.95 20.12
C LYS A 96 21.80 2.82 19.55
N SER A 97 21.19 1.86 18.84
CA SER A 97 21.85 0.69 18.27
C SER A 97 21.40 0.52 16.82
N ALA A 98 22.35 0.69 15.89
CA ALA A 98 22.09 0.59 14.46
C ALA A 98 21.66 -0.81 14.03
N ILE A 99 22.20 -1.85 14.67
CA ILE A 99 21.88 -3.25 14.35
C ILE A 99 20.43 -3.58 14.69
N LEU A 100 19.96 -3.15 15.86
CA LEU A 100 18.58 -3.40 16.30
C LEU A 100 17.58 -2.63 15.44
N ALA A 101 17.89 -1.37 15.11
CA ALA A 101 17.09 -0.57 14.20
C ALA A 101 17.03 -1.19 12.79
N ALA A 102 18.16 -1.66 12.25
CA ALA A 102 18.23 -2.30 10.94
C ALA A 102 17.44 -3.61 10.87
N MET A 103 17.44 -4.43 11.94
CA MET A 103 16.62 -5.65 12.00
C MET A 103 15.12 -5.33 11.93
N ILE A 104 14.66 -4.33 12.70
CA ILE A 104 13.24 -3.91 12.67
C ILE A 104 12.89 -3.34 11.29
N MET A 105 13.77 -2.50 10.75
CA MET A 105 13.62 -1.89 9.45
C MET A 105 13.53 -2.92 8.33
N GLY A 106 14.38 -3.95 8.35
CA GLY A 106 14.40 -5.03 7.36
C GLY A 106 13.18 -5.94 7.41
N ASN A 107 12.53 -6.08 8.56
CA ASN A 107 11.29 -6.84 8.67
C ASN A 107 10.13 -6.21 7.87
N ILE A 108 10.07 -4.87 7.77
CA ILE A 108 9.00 -4.16 7.07
C ILE A 108 8.93 -4.54 5.56
N PRO A 109 10.00 -4.39 4.75
CA PRO A 109 9.96 -4.77 3.34
C PRO A 109 9.82 -6.28 3.16
N MET A 110 10.35 -7.10 4.08
CA MET A 110 10.23 -8.56 3.99
C MET A 110 8.76 -9.02 4.13
N VAL A 111 8.02 -8.45 5.09
CA VAL A 111 6.58 -8.71 5.24
C VAL A 111 5.80 -8.22 4.02
N LEU A 112 6.18 -7.07 3.45
CA LEU A 112 5.52 -6.51 2.27
C LEU A 112 5.68 -7.44 1.05
N ILE A 113 6.88 -7.96 0.81
CA ILE A 113 7.14 -8.95 -0.25
C ILE A 113 6.34 -10.24 0.01
N GLY A 114 6.35 -10.74 1.26
CA GLY A 114 5.55 -11.91 1.64
C GLY A 114 4.06 -11.74 1.38
N SER A 115 3.52 -10.54 1.65
CA SER A 115 2.12 -10.20 1.40
C SER A 115 1.77 -10.23 -0.09
N VAL A 116 2.60 -9.61 -0.94
CA VAL A 116 2.38 -9.59 -2.40
C VAL A 116 2.43 -11.01 -2.99
N ILE A 117 3.40 -11.83 -2.58
CA ILE A 117 3.52 -13.22 -3.04
C ILE A 117 2.31 -14.05 -2.63
N ALA A 118 1.85 -13.88 -1.38
CA ALA A 118 0.74 -14.65 -0.87
C ALA A 118 -0.59 -14.29 -1.56
N ILE A 119 -0.77 -13.02 -1.99
CA ILE A 119 -1.91 -12.59 -2.81
C ILE A 119 -1.81 -13.15 -4.23
N TRP A 120 -0.61 -13.12 -4.83
CA TRP A 120 -0.37 -13.65 -6.16
C TRP A 120 -0.69 -15.16 -6.22
N LEU A 121 -0.27 -15.94 -5.22
CA LEU A 121 -0.61 -17.36 -5.10
C LEU A 121 -2.11 -17.59 -4.86
N ALA A 122 -2.79 -16.68 -4.18
CA ALA A 122 -4.21 -16.78 -3.90
C ALA A 122 -5.10 -16.44 -5.11
N GLY A 123 -4.54 -15.88 -6.20
CA GLY A 123 -5.27 -15.59 -7.44
C GLY A 123 -6.42 -14.59 -7.28
N ILE A 124 -6.44 -13.83 -6.19
CA ILE A 124 -7.50 -12.87 -5.84
C ILE A 124 -7.07 -11.46 -6.18
N SER A 125 -8.00 -10.68 -6.73
CA SER A 125 -7.81 -9.26 -6.96
C SER A 125 -7.58 -8.52 -5.64
N LEU A 126 -6.60 -7.61 -5.64
CA LEU A 126 -6.28 -6.76 -4.50
C LEU A 126 -7.49 -5.87 -4.17
N SER A 127 -8.29 -6.30 -3.19
CA SER A 127 -9.49 -5.61 -2.73
C SER A 127 -9.38 -5.26 -1.25
N VAL A 128 -10.16 -4.27 -0.81
CA VAL A 128 -10.23 -3.89 0.61
C VAL A 128 -10.58 -5.10 1.49
N ALA A 129 -11.45 -5.99 1.01
CA ALA A 129 -11.82 -7.22 1.72
C ALA A 129 -10.63 -8.17 1.90
N SER A 130 -9.84 -8.41 0.84
CA SER A 130 -8.64 -9.25 0.93
C SER A 130 -7.59 -8.68 1.88
N LEU A 131 -7.45 -7.35 1.94
CA LEU A 131 -6.51 -6.67 2.82
C LEU A 131 -6.85 -6.89 4.31
N VAL A 132 -8.13 -6.76 4.67
CA VAL A 132 -8.60 -6.99 6.04
C VAL A 132 -8.42 -8.46 6.45
N GLY A 133 -8.68 -9.40 5.53
CA GLY A 133 -8.43 -10.83 5.76
C GLY A 133 -6.96 -11.14 6.04
N PHE A 134 -6.04 -10.56 5.25
CA PHE A 134 -4.60 -10.72 5.44
C PHE A 134 -4.09 -10.18 6.77
N ILE A 135 -4.55 -8.99 7.18
CA ILE A 135 -4.20 -8.38 8.46
C ILE A 135 -4.69 -9.26 9.62
N THR A 136 -5.90 -9.84 9.49
CA THR A 136 -6.48 -10.71 10.50
C THR A 136 -5.69 -12.01 10.67
N LEU A 137 -5.29 -12.64 9.56
CA LEU A 137 -4.44 -13.84 9.59
C LEU A 137 -3.05 -13.55 10.16
N HIS A 138 -2.41 -12.45 9.76
CA HIS A 138 -1.12 -12.05 10.34
C HIS A 138 -1.23 -11.77 11.84
N LYS A 139 -2.30 -11.08 12.28
CA LYS A 139 -2.57 -10.86 13.70
C LYS A 139 -2.70 -12.18 14.46
N ALA A 140 -3.47 -13.13 13.92
CA ALA A 140 -3.64 -14.45 14.53
C ALA A 140 -2.31 -15.22 14.60
N LEU A 141 -1.51 -15.18 13.53
CA LEU A 141 -0.20 -15.84 13.48
C LEU A 141 0.81 -15.24 14.47
N ILE A 142 0.88 -13.92 14.55
CA ILE A 142 1.76 -13.24 15.52
C ILE A 142 1.28 -13.50 16.95
N ALA A 143 -0.04 -13.53 17.18
CA ALA A 143 -0.58 -13.87 18.49
C ALA A 143 -0.17 -15.30 18.92
N LEU A 144 -0.15 -16.26 17.98
CA LEU A 144 0.35 -17.62 18.24
C LEU A 144 1.82 -17.61 18.67
N GLN A 145 2.69 -16.90 17.95
CA GLN A 145 4.12 -16.76 18.29
C GLN A 145 4.34 -16.05 19.65
N ALA A 146 3.59 -14.98 19.92
CA ALA A 146 3.71 -14.21 21.16
C ALA A 146 3.21 -14.98 22.38
N THR A 147 2.19 -15.83 22.20
CA THR A 147 1.64 -16.67 23.27
C THR A 147 2.62 -17.78 23.65
N GLU A 148 3.30 -18.41 22.68
CA GLU A 148 4.37 -19.37 22.96
C GLU A 148 5.53 -18.73 23.75
N VAL A 149 5.98 -17.54 23.35
CA VAL A 149 7.07 -16.84 24.07
C VAL A 149 6.63 -16.45 25.49
N HIS A 150 5.38 -16.03 25.68
CA HIS A 150 4.84 -15.71 27.00
C HIS A 150 4.71 -16.97 27.90
N ASP A 151 4.31 -18.10 27.34
CA ASP A 151 4.16 -19.37 28.06
C ASP A 151 5.52 -20.01 28.41
N VAL A 152 6.49 -19.90 27.50
CA VAL A 152 7.89 -20.30 27.76
C VAL A 152 8.52 -19.42 28.85
N LEU A 153 8.28 -18.10 28.85
CA LEU A 153 8.70 -17.23 29.95
C LEU A 153 7.99 -17.56 31.26
N GLY A 154 6.70 -17.91 31.21
CA GLY A 154 5.91 -18.35 32.37
C GLY A 154 6.47 -19.62 33.01
N THR A 155 6.88 -20.58 32.19
CA THR A 155 7.50 -21.85 32.64
C THR A 155 8.88 -21.61 33.25
N PHE A 156 9.68 -20.67 32.71
CA PHE A 156 10.97 -20.28 33.30
C PHE A 156 10.84 -19.45 34.59
N ARG A 157 9.80 -18.61 34.73
CA ARG A 157 9.53 -17.85 35.97
C ARG A 157 9.08 -18.77 37.12
N ARG A 158 8.48 -19.92 36.80
CA ARG A 158 8.06 -20.91 37.81
C ARG A 158 9.23 -21.71 38.38
N LYS A 159 10.35 -21.85 37.65
CA LYS A 159 11.57 -22.54 38.14
C LYS A 159 12.53 -21.66 38.95
N ARG A 160 12.47 -20.33 38.84
CA ARG A 160 13.18 -19.40 39.74
C ARG A 160 12.20 -18.91 40.80
N GLY A 161 12.18 -19.59 41.95
CA GLY A 161 11.39 -19.19 43.12
C GLY A 161 11.77 -17.81 43.65
N VAL A 162 11.25 -16.76 43.01
CA VAL A 162 11.33 -15.38 43.49
C VAL A 162 10.08 -15.11 44.29
N LYS A 163 10.18 -15.31 45.62
CA LYS A 163 9.36 -14.58 46.59
C LYS A 163 9.70 -13.10 46.41
N GLY A 164 8.84 -12.38 45.72
CA GLY A 164 8.97 -10.95 45.51
C GLY A 164 7.63 -10.44 45.05
N ASN A 165 6.95 -9.76 45.96
CA ASN A 165 5.71 -9.02 45.72
C ASN A 165 5.93 -8.06 44.54
N VAL A 166 5.53 -8.47 43.34
CA VAL A 166 5.66 -7.67 42.12
C VAL A 166 4.26 -7.49 41.57
N LEU A 167 3.86 -6.22 41.58
CA LEU A 167 2.68 -5.66 40.96
C LEU A 167 2.37 -6.37 39.63
N ALA A 168 1.16 -6.90 39.54
CA ALA A 168 0.62 -7.40 38.30
C ALA A 168 0.43 -6.25 37.29
N PRO A 169 0.65 -6.49 36.00
CA PRO A 169 0.56 -5.49 34.95
C PRO A 169 -0.89 -5.27 34.51
N PHE A 170 -1.24 -4.00 34.27
CA PHE A 170 -2.14 -3.50 33.22
C PHE A 170 -3.34 -4.38 32.78
N ALA A 171 -4.14 -4.86 33.73
CA ALA A 171 -5.44 -5.48 33.48
C ALA A 171 -6.53 -4.73 34.26
N ALA A 172 -6.86 -3.53 33.80
CA ALA A 172 -8.01 -2.77 34.30
C ALA A 172 -8.54 -1.83 33.20
N ALA A 173 -9.09 -2.44 32.15
CA ALA A 173 -10.00 -1.78 31.22
C ALA A 173 -11.30 -2.59 31.15
N ASP A 174 -11.89 -2.88 32.31
CA ASP A 174 -13.34 -3.07 32.40
C ASP A 174 -13.81 -2.66 33.80
N GLY A 175 -14.70 -1.69 33.83
CA GLY A 175 -15.20 -1.09 35.04
C GLY A 175 -16.25 -1.98 35.69
N ARG A 176 -15.82 -2.88 36.59
CA ARG A 176 -16.56 -3.40 37.76
C ARG A 176 -15.78 -4.53 38.42
N GLY A 177 -15.50 -4.41 39.72
CA GLY A 177 -15.04 -5.54 40.54
C GLY A 177 -14.01 -5.15 41.59
N VAL A 178 -14.47 -4.64 42.74
CA VAL A 178 -13.64 -4.51 43.95
C VAL A 178 -13.46 -5.91 44.52
N VAL A 179 -12.24 -6.44 44.48
CA VAL A 179 -11.89 -7.71 45.15
C VAL A 179 -11.49 -7.38 46.58
N CYS A 180 -12.38 -7.67 47.53
CA CYS A 180 -12.07 -7.61 48.95
C CYS A 180 -11.16 -8.79 49.34
N VAL A 181 -10.00 -8.48 49.92
CA VAL A 181 -9.11 -9.45 50.55
C VAL A 181 -9.65 -9.72 51.95
N HIS A 182 -10.21 -10.91 52.17
CA HIS A 182 -10.50 -11.41 53.52
C HIS A 182 -9.24 -12.05 54.11
N ASP A 183 -8.71 -11.47 55.19
CA ASP A 183 -7.71 -12.12 56.03
C ASP A 183 -8.35 -13.33 56.74
N GLY A 184 -7.96 -14.53 56.30
CA GLY A 184 -8.30 -15.77 56.99
C GLY A 184 -7.45 -15.94 58.24
N VAL A 185 -7.88 -15.38 59.36
CA VAL A 185 -7.46 -15.82 60.69
C VAL A 185 -8.33 -17.04 61.07
N PRO A 186 -7.78 -18.24 61.25
CA PRO A 186 -8.54 -19.35 61.82
C PRO A 186 -8.65 -19.18 63.35
N PRO A 187 -9.83 -19.38 63.98
CA PRO A 187 -9.89 -19.54 65.42
C PRO A 187 -9.40 -20.95 65.78
N SER A 188 -8.12 -21.07 66.16
CA SER A 188 -7.60 -22.27 66.79
C SER A 188 -7.97 -22.26 68.26
N SER A 189 -8.99 -23.06 68.58
CA SER A 189 -9.31 -23.57 69.92
C SER A 189 -8.06 -24.05 70.66
N LYS A 190 -7.82 -23.52 71.86
CA LYS A 190 -6.97 -24.12 72.89
C LYS A 190 -7.65 -23.88 74.25
N ASN A 191 -8.13 -25.00 74.79
CA ASN A 191 -8.26 -25.40 76.20
C ASN A 191 -8.38 -24.30 77.27
#